data_AF-A0A6P0J0N8-F1
#
_entry.id   AF-A0A6P0J0N8-F1
#
_cell.length_a   1.000
_cell.length_b   1.000
_cell.length_c   1.000
_cell.angle_alpha   90.00
_cell.angle_beta   90.00
_cell.angle_gamma   90.00
#
_symmetry.space_group_name_H-M   'P 1'
#
loop_
_entity.id
_entity.type
_entity.pdbx_description
1 polymer ?
#
loop_
_entity_poly.entity_id
_entity_poly.type
_entity_poly.pdbx_seq_one_letter_code
_entity_poly.pdbx_strand_id
1 'polypeptide(L)' 'GRQRRWSEADIEYLEDCLRIDPRSYNSVQLAEKLCRERQVDLSPEYLRQILKKRG' A
#
# COMPACT_ATOMS: atom_id res chain seq x y z
N GLY A 1 10.25 -2.98 19.39
CA GLY A 1 10.07 -3.40 17.98
C GLY A 1 8.68 -3.01 17.55
N ARG A 2 8.53 -2.23 16.46
CA ARG A 2 7.21 -1.86 15.95
C ARG A 2 6.70 -3.01 15.11
N GLN A 3 5.66 -3.70 15.59
CA GLN A 3 4.92 -4.70 14.82
C GLN A 3 4.53 -4.07 13.47
N ARG A 4 4.93 -4.71 12.37
CA ARG A 4 4.44 -4.32 11.05
C ARG A 4 2.92 -4.50 11.08
N ARG A 5 2.18 -3.40 10.93
CA ARG A 5 0.72 -3.39 10.83
C ARG A 5 0.21 -3.91 9.48
N TRP A 6 1.12 -4.21 8.56
CA TRP A 6 0.84 -4.67 7.21
C TRP A 6 1.52 -6.01 6.97
N SER A 7 0.82 -6.87 6.24
CA SER A 7 1.29 -8.16 5.78
C SER A 7 1.81 -8.04 4.35
N GLU A 8 2.56 -9.04 3.89
CA GLU A 8 3.08 -9.05 2.52
C GLU A 8 1.95 -9.11 1.48
N ALA A 9 0.83 -9.76 1.83
CA ALA A 9 -0.40 -9.78 1.02
C ALA A 9 -1.04 -8.40 0.84
N ASP A 10 -0.88 -7.50 1.81
CA ASP A 10 -1.40 -6.12 1.71
C ASP A 10 -0.60 -5.32 0.68
N ILE A 11 0.72 -5.53 0.64
CA ILE A 11 1.59 -4.89 -0.35
C ILE A 11 1.37 -5.51 -1.73
N GLU A 12 1.23 -6.83 -1.81
CA GLU A 12 0.95 -7.52 -3.09
C GLU A 12 -0.38 -7.05 -3.70
N TYR A 13 -1.41 -6.81 -2.88
CA TYR A 13 -2.67 -6.23 -3.33
C TYR A 13 -2.48 -4.82 -3.95
N LEU A 14 -1.61 -4.00 -3.36
CA LEU A 14 -1.30 -2.68 -3.88
C LEU A 14 -0.48 -2.73 -5.17
N GLU A 15 0.47 -3.65 -5.24
CA GLU A 15 1.24 -3.92 -6.45
C GLU A 15 0.33 -4.41 -7.58
N ASP A 16 -0.66 -5.26 -7.29
CA ASP A 16 -1.66 -5.69 -8.26
C ASP A 16 -2.56 -4.54 -8.72
N CYS A 17 -3.04 -3.70 -7.79
CA CYS A 17 -3.76 -2.47 -8.13
C CYS A 17 -2.94 -1.52 -9.02
N LEU A 18 -1.65 -1.35 -8.73
CA LEU A 18 -0.73 -0.54 -9.54
C LEU A 18 -0.40 -1.19 -10.88
N ARG A 19 -0.38 -2.52 -10.95
CA ARG A 19 -0.14 -3.26 -12.20
C ARG A 19 -1.34 -3.15 -13.15
N ILE A 20 -2.55 -3.20 -12.60
CA ILE A 20 -3.80 -3.06 -13.37
C ILE A 20 -4.01 -1.61 -13.78
N ASP A 21 -3.83 -0.65 -12.87
CA ASP A 21 -4.01 0.77 -13.15
C ASP A 21 -2.97 1.66 -12.46
N PRO A 22 -1.77 1.80 -13.05
CA PRO A 22 -0.66 2.56 -12.44
C PRO A 22 -0.89 4.07 -12.41
N ARG A 23 -1.85 4.59 -13.18
CA ARG A 23 -2.12 6.03 -13.31
C ARG A 23 -3.31 6.51 -12.48
N SER A 24 -4.22 5.63 -12.07
CA SER A 24 -5.41 6.03 -11.30
C SER A 24 -5.17 6.18 -9.81
N TYR A 25 -4.16 5.53 -9.24
CA TYR A 25 -4.02 5.46 -7.78
C TYR A 25 -2.80 6.21 -7.26
N ASN A 26 -3.06 7.31 -6.55
CA ASN A 26 -2.05 8.04 -5.81
C ASN A 26 -1.77 7.38 -4.44
N SER A 27 -0.60 7.63 -3.84
CA SER A 27 -0.21 7.00 -2.56
C SER A 27 -1.22 7.23 -1.41
N VAL A 28 -1.95 8.35 -1.42
CA VAL A 28 -3.03 8.64 -0.46
C VAL A 28 -4.23 7.73 -0.67
N GLN A 29 -4.69 7.59 -1.92
CA GLN A 29 -5.82 6.72 -2.26
C GLN A 29 -5.52 5.25 -1.98
N LEU A 30 -4.28 4.81 -2.25
CA LEU A 30 -3.83 3.47 -1.91
C LEU A 30 -3.83 3.23 -0.40
N ALA A 31 -3.38 4.21 0.40
CA ALA A 31 -3.40 4.13 1.86
C ALA A 31 -4.84 4.09 2.41
N GLU A 32 -5.73 4.94 1.91
CA GLU A 32 -7.15 4.93 2.30
C GLU A 32 -7.85 3.63 1.90
N LYS A 33 -7.59 3.13 0.68
CA LYS A 33 -8.13 1.87 0.19
C LYS A 33 -7.63 0.70 1.04
N LEU A 34 -6.34 0.70 1.39
CA LEU A 34 -5.76 -0.33 2.24
C LEU A 34 -6.36 -0.29 3.66
N CYS A 35 -6.54 0.90 4.23
CA CYS A 35 -7.19 1.06 5.52
C CYS A 35 -8.66 0.59 5.47
N ARG A 36 -9.39 0.86 4.38
CA ARG A 36 -10.79 0.46 4.24
C ARG A 36 -10.98 -1.04 3.98
N GLU A 37 -10.20 -1.61 3.06
CA GLU A 37 -10.36 -2.99 2.58
C GLU A 37 -9.62 -4.02 3.46
N ARG A 38 -8.48 -3.62 4.05
CA ARG A 38 -7.61 -4.50 4.84
C ARG A 38 -7.52 -4.10 6.30
N GLN A 39 -8.13 -2.98 6.71
CA GLN A 39 -8.00 -2.42 8.08
C GLN A 39 -6.55 -2.14 8.48
N VAL A 40 -5.70 -1.92 7.47
CA VAL A 40 -4.28 -1.64 7.65
C VAL A 40 -4.05 -0.14 7.54
N ASP A 41 -3.79 0.48 8.69
CA ASP A 41 -3.42 1.89 8.78
C ASP A 41 -1.95 2.06 8.40
N LEU A 42 -1.72 2.64 7.22
CA LEU A 42 -0.41 2.79 6.61
C LEU A 42 -0.27 4.21 6.08
N SER A 43 0.74 4.95 6.54
CA SER A 43 0.95 6.32 6.07
C SER A 43 1.33 6.32 4.58
N PRO A 44 0.79 7.25 3.78
CA PRO A 44 1.04 7.31 2.33
C PRO A 44 2.53 7.49 2.00
N GLU A 45 3.30 8.19 2.83
CA GLU A 45 4.75 8.30 2.68
C GLU A 45 5.47 6.96 2.89
N TYR A 46 5.03 6.19 3.89
CA TYR A 46 5.60 4.88 4.20
C TYR A 46 5.24 3.85 3.13
N LEU A 47 4.00 3.89 2.63
CA LEU A 47 3.55 3.12 1.47
C LEU A 47 4.45 3.36 0.25
N ARG A 48 4.74 4.64 -0.03
CA ARG A 48 5.61 5.04 -1.15
C ARG A 48 7.03 4.52 -0.99
N GLN A 49 7.58 4.54 0.23
CA GLN A 49 8.89 3.95 0.51
C GLN A 49 8.92 2.43 0.35
N ILE A 50 7.85 1.73 0.75
CA ILE A 50 7.75 0.28 0.57
C ILE A 50 7.68 -0.08 -0.90
N LEU A 51 6.81 0.59 -1.67
CA LEU A 51 6.66 0.39 -3.11
C LEU A 51 7.98 0.70 -3.85
N LYS A 52 8.67 1.79 -3.49
CA LYS A 52 9.98 2.14 -4.05
C LYS A 52 11.11 1.17 -3.66
N LYS A 53 10.96 0.40 -2.57
CA LYS A 53 11.94 -0.61 -2.16
C LYS A 53 11.71 -1.96 -2.83
N ARG A 54 10.49 -2.23 -3.32
CA ARG A 54 10.13 -3.48 -4.01
C ARG A 54 10.26 -3.39 -5.53
N GLY A 55 9.98 -2.23 -6.13
CA GLY A 55 10.31 -1.91 -7.53
C GLY A 55 11.73 -1.38 -7.67
#